data_AF-A0A937QBG5-F1
#
_entry.id   AF-A0A937QBG5-F1
#
_cell.length_a   1.000
_cell.length_b   1.000
_cell.length_c   1.000
_cell.angle_alpha   90.00
_cell.angle_beta   90.00
_cell.angle_gamma   90.00
#
_symmetry.space_group_name_H-M   'P 1'
#
loop_
_entity.id
_entity.type
_entity.pdbx_description
1 polymer ?
#
loop_
_entity_poly.entity_id
_entity_poly.type
_entity_poly.pdbx_seq_one_letter_code
_entity_poly.pdbx_strand_id
1 'polypeptide(L)'
;AVSESDILFITAGMGGGTGTGASPVVARKSKENGALTVAVVTKPFKFEGAKRMNRALEGIGELKQEVDTLIIIPNERLKAIGTKNTTFKELIVLADEVLLQAVKGIADLIMSNGFINLDFADVKKVMEQMGTAIMGTGRSSGENRAAEAAQQAINSPLLEDISISGAKGLLMNITGPSDITMEEVDEASSYIKDEVDNEAEIFWGVVFDDNMGDELQITVIATGIDKDPYSKIVKLRDVTPEEEEDTWTVKLNGESIDPLDIPTYQRLEEESYSPMNMEELDRDKKGIFKRVLSKDSLDYPTFLRAKAD
;
A
#
# COMPACT_ATOMS: atom_id res chain seq x y z
N ALA A 1 -9.18 -25.90 -16.89
CA ALA A 1 -9.28 -24.47 -17.24
C ALA A 1 -7.90 -23.81 -17.23
N VAL A 2 -7.10 -23.97 -16.17
CA VAL A 2 -5.79 -23.27 -15.99
C VAL A 2 -4.58 -24.16 -16.33
N SER A 3 -4.76 -25.23 -17.12
CA SER A 3 -3.74 -26.28 -17.30
C SER A 3 -2.77 -26.02 -18.45
N GLU A 4 -3.04 -25.03 -19.29
CA GLU A 4 -2.31 -24.74 -20.53
C GLU A 4 -2.19 -23.22 -20.78
N SER A 5 -2.15 -22.41 -19.71
CA SER A 5 -2.08 -20.95 -19.82
C SER A 5 -0.66 -20.47 -19.53
N ASP A 6 -0.07 -19.68 -20.43
CA ASP A 6 1.23 -19.03 -20.18
C ASP A 6 1.10 -17.87 -19.17
N ILE A 7 -0.08 -17.24 -19.16
CA ILE A 7 -0.42 -16.11 -18.29
C ILE A 7 -1.82 -16.31 -17.73
N LEU A 8 -2.00 -16.03 -16.44
CA LEU A 8 -3.30 -15.94 -15.81
C LEU A 8 -3.48 -14.56 -15.17
N PHE A 9 -4.54 -13.87 -15.58
CA PHE A 9 -5.04 -12.68 -14.89
C PHE A 9 -6.17 -13.05 -13.93
N ILE A 10 -6.01 -12.71 -12.66
CA ILE A 10 -7.03 -12.89 -11.62
C ILE A 10 -7.57 -11.51 -11.25
N THR A 11 -8.87 -11.29 -11.47
CA THR A 11 -9.54 -10.07 -11.01
C THR A 11 -10.56 -10.38 -9.92
N ALA A 12 -10.54 -9.59 -8.84
CA ALA A 12 -11.46 -9.77 -7.72
C ALA A 12 -11.69 -8.48 -6.93
N GLY A 13 -12.93 -8.30 -6.47
CA GLY A 13 -13.25 -7.33 -5.44
C GLY A 13 -13.02 -7.91 -4.04
N MET A 14 -12.05 -7.36 -3.31
CA MET A 14 -11.65 -7.90 -2.01
C MET A 14 -12.59 -7.44 -0.88
N GLY A 15 -12.66 -8.24 0.18
CA GLY A 15 -13.50 -8.00 1.35
C GLY A 15 -14.85 -8.73 1.32
N GLY A 16 -15.22 -9.31 0.17
CA GLY A 16 -16.31 -10.29 0.06
C GLY A 16 -15.94 -11.67 0.62
N GLY A 17 -16.78 -12.67 0.37
CA GLY A 17 -16.49 -14.07 0.69
C GLY A 17 -15.67 -14.77 -0.40
N THR A 18 -16.29 -14.93 -1.58
CA THR A 18 -15.72 -15.73 -2.67
C THR A 18 -14.45 -15.13 -3.27
N GLY A 19 -14.46 -13.86 -3.65
CA GLY A 19 -13.28 -13.21 -4.25
C GLY A 19 -12.07 -13.26 -3.31
N THR A 20 -12.27 -12.92 -2.04
CA THR A 20 -11.22 -12.92 -1.03
C THR A 20 -10.63 -14.31 -0.78
N GLY A 21 -11.47 -15.35 -0.64
CA GLY A 21 -11.00 -16.70 -0.27
C GLY A 21 -10.62 -17.60 -1.44
N ALA A 22 -11.21 -17.41 -2.62
CA ALA A 22 -10.95 -18.26 -3.78
C ALA A 22 -9.74 -17.78 -4.61
N SER A 23 -9.49 -16.46 -4.67
CA SER A 23 -8.42 -15.91 -5.50
C SER A 23 -7.03 -16.46 -5.13
N PRO A 24 -6.63 -16.56 -3.85
CA PRO A 24 -5.34 -17.14 -3.48
C PRO A 24 -5.21 -18.61 -3.90
N VAL A 25 -6.29 -19.39 -3.80
CA VAL A 25 -6.31 -20.81 -4.18
C VAL A 25 -6.12 -20.98 -5.69
N VAL A 26 -6.80 -20.15 -6.50
CA VAL A 26 -6.65 -20.16 -7.96
C VAL A 26 -5.24 -19.71 -8.36
N ALA A 27 -4.73 -18.66 -7.71
CA ALA A 27 -3.37 -18.14 -7.94
C ALA A 27 -2.31 -19.21 -7.69
N ARG A 28 -2.37 -19.87 -6.54
CA ARG A 28 -1.45 -20.96 -6.19
C ARG A 28 -1.42 -22.04 -7.25
N LYS A 29 -2.60 -22.51 -7.68
CA LYS A 29 -2.69 -23.59 -8.66
C LYS A 29 -2.17 -23.18 -10.03
N SER A 30 -2.37 -21.93 -10.41
CA SER A 30 -1.82 -21.35 -11.64
C SER A 30 -0.29 -21.29 -11.60
N LYS A 31 0.26 -20.78 -10.50
CA LYS A 31 1.69 -20.65 -10.28
C LYS A 31 2.41 -22.01 -10.22
N GLU A 32 1.81 -23.01 -9.58
CA GLU A 32 2.28 -24.41 -9.59
C GLU A 32 2.38 -24.99 -11.02
N ASN A 33 1.52 -24.54 -11.94
CA ASN A 33 1.54 -24.98 -13.34
C ASN A 33 2.55 -24.18 -14.20
N GLY A 34 3.26 -23.21 -13.62
CA GLY A 34 4.30 -22.42 -14.32
C GLY A 34 3.78 -21.20 -15.09
N ALA A 35 2.50 -20.86 -14.95
CA ALA A 35 1.89 -19.69 -15.57
C ALA A 35 2.28 -18.40 -14.82
N LEU A 36 2.61 -17.34 -15.56
CA LEU A 36 2.79 -16.00 -14.98
C LEU A 36 1.45 -15.55 -14.40
N THR A 37 1.39 -15.44 -13.08
CA THR A 37 0.13 -15.20 -12.37
C THR A 37 0.07 -13.76 -11.88
N VAL A 38 -0.77 -12.95 -12.51
CA VAL A 38 -0.98 -11.54 -12.21
C VAL A 38 -2.36 -11.36 -11.59
N ALA A 39 -2.44 -10.74 -10.42
CA ALA A 39 -3.71 -10.40 -9.80
C ALA A 39 -3.96 -8.89 -9.84
N VAL A 40 -5.15 -8.50 -10.26
CA VAL A 40 -5.63 -7.11 -10.24
C VAL A 40 -6.87 -7.04 -9.37
N VAL A 41 -6.73 -6.49 -8.17
CA VAL A 41 -7.78 -6.55 -7.14
C VAL A 41 -8.18 -5.18 -6.63
N THR A 42 -9.44 -5.04 -6.23
CA THR A 42 -9.92 -3.80 -5.61
C THR A 42 -10.06 -3.89 -4.09
N LYS A 43 -9.64 -2.84 -3.37
CA LYS A 43 -10.00 -2.65 -1.95
C LYS A 43 -11.40 -2.03 -1.87
N PRO A 44 -12.23 -2.41 -0.89
CA PRO A 44 -13.59 -1.86 -0.73
C PRO A 44 -13.56 -0.36 -0.39
N PHE A 45 -14.68 0.33 -0.60
CA PHE A 45 -14.83 1.71 -0.15
C PHE A 45 -14.87 1.80 1.38
N LYS A 46 -14.45 2.93 1.94
CA LYS A 46 -14.48 3.13 3.41
C LYS A 46 -15.90 3.01 3.99
N PHE A 47 -16.92 3.42 3.24
CA PHE A 47 -18.32 3.38 3.70
C PHE A 47 -18.87 1.95 3.81
N GLU A 48 -18.24 0.95 3.17
CA GLU A 48 -18.68 -0.45 3.24
C GLU A 48 -18.35 -1.11 4.60
N GLY A 49 -17.59 -0.40 5.44
CA GLY A 49 -17.33 -0.75 6.82
C GLY A 49 -15.97 -1.42 7.06
N ALA A 50 -15.43 -1.21 8.26
CA ALA A 50 -14.11 -1.68 8.67
C ALA A 50 -13.96 -3.21 8.59
N LYS A 51 -15.02 -3.98 8.91
CA LYS A 51 -14.99 -5.44 8.81
C LYS A 51 -14.72 -5.93 7.38
N ARG A 52 -15.29 -5.25 6.37
CA ARG A 52 -15.06 -5.59 4.95
C ARG A 52 -13.63 -5.24 4.54
N MET A 53 -13.12 -4.09 4.98
CA MET A 53 -11.74 -3.68 4.76
C MET A 53 -10.73 -4.65 5.38
N ASN A 54 -10.92 -5.07 6.63
CA ASN A 54 -10.00 -5.99 7.30
C ASN A 54 -9.91 -7.34 6.58
N ARG A 55 -11.05 -7.89 6.16
CA ARG A 55 -11.08 -9.11 5.34
C ARG A 55 -10.38 -8.92 4.00
N ALA A 56 -10.51 -7.75 3.39
CA ALA A 56 -9.82 -7.44 2.15
C ALA A 56 -8.30 -7.44 2.35
N LEU A 57 -7.80 -6.81 3.41
CA LEU A 57 -6.37 -6.76 3.72
C LEU A 57 -5.79 -8.15 4.01
N GLU A 58 -6.52 -8.97 4.78
CA GLU A 58 -6.14 -10.35 5.07
C GLU A 58 -6.02 -11.18 3.77
N GLY A 59 -7.06 -11.18 2.93
CA GLY A 59 -7.03 -11.92 1.66
C GLY A 59 -6.03 -11.37 0.64
N ILE A 60 -5.75 -10.05 0.65
CA ILE A 60 -4.68 -9.44 -0.15
C ILE A 60 -3.32 -9.95 0.33
N GLY A 61 -3.13 -10.08 1.64
CA GLY A 61 -1.90 -10.61 2.23
C GLY A 61 -1.65 -12.07 1.84
N GLU A 62 -2.69 -12.90 1.86
CA GLU A 62 -2.62 -14.28 1.35
C GLU A 62 -2.34 -14.31 -0.16
N LEU A 63 -3.10 -13.55 -0.94
CA LEU A 63 -2.96 -13.51 -2.39
C LEU A 63 -1.56 -13.08 -2.83
N LYS A 64 -0.95 -12.11 -2.13
CA LYS A 64 0.40 -11.61 -2.41
C LYS A 64 1.45 -12.73 -2.38
N GLN A 65 1.28 -13.76 -1.57
CA GLN A 65 2.20 -14.90 -1.49
C GLN A 65 2.05 -15.88 -2.66
N GLU A 66 0.87 -15.88 -3.29
CA GLU A 66 0.46 -16.87 -4.29
C GLU A 66 0.55 -16.35 -5.74
N VAL A 67 0.84 -15.06 -5.94
CA VAL A 67 0.95 -14.42 -7.26
C VAL A 67 2.39 -13.99 -7.53
N ASP A 68 2.68 -13.62 -8.78
CA ASP A 68 3.96 -13.04 -9.18
C ASP A 68 3.94 -11.51 -9.08
N THR A 69 2.83 -10.92 -9.54
CA THR A 69 2.54 -9.50 -9.44
C THR A 69 1.11 -9.28 -8.93
N LEU A 70 0.96 -8.35 -7.98
CA LEU A 70 -0.31 -7.94 -7.38
C LEU A 70 -0.53 -6.45 -7.57
N ILE A 71 -1.47 -6.09 -8.45
CA ILE A 71 -1.95 -4.72 -8.63
C ILE A 71 -3.13 -4.49 -7.71
N ILE A 72 -3.02 -3.48 -6.85
CA ILE A 72 -4.03 -3.15 -5.86
C ILE A 72 -4.66 -1.81 -6.22
N ILE A 73 -5.96 -1.82 -6.51
CA ILE A 73 -6.74 -0.63 -6.83
C ILE A 73 -7.58 -0.24 -5.60
N PRO A 74 -7.24 0.86 -4.92
CA PRO A 74 -8.07 1.37 -3.84
C PRO A 74 -9.34 2.05 -4.40
N ASN A 75 -10.53 1.47 -4.19
CA ASN A 75 -11.78 2.09 -4.64
C ASN A 75 -11.98 3.51 -4.10
N GLU A 76 -11.39 3.82 -2.95
CA GLU A 76 -11.47 5.16 -2.39
C GLU A 76 -10.81 6.23 -3.27
N ARG A 77 -9.83 5.87 -4.11
CA ARG A 77 -9.19 6.79 -5.07
C ARG A 77 -10.04 7.03 -6.32
N LEU A 78 -10.95 6.13 -6.64
CA LEU A 78 -11.93 6.34 -7.72
C LEU A 78 -12.83 7.55 -7.43
N LYS A 79 -13.03 7.90 -6.15
CA LYS A 79 -13.75 9.13 -5.76
C LYS A 79 -13.01 10.41 -6.14
N ALA A 80 -11.68 10.37 -6.21
CA ALA A 80 -10.87 11.52 -6.60
C ALA A 80 -10.86 11.73 -8.12
N ILE A 81 -11.06 10.64 -8.88
CA ILE A 81 -11.22 10.67 -10.34
C ILE A 81 -12.65 11.11 -10.70
N GLY A 82 -13.65 10.68 -9.90
CA GLY A 82 -15.03 11.10 -10.07
C GLY A 82 -15.29 12.57 -9.69
N THR A 83 -16.46 13.08 -10.11
CA THR A 83 -16.94 14.42 -9.72
C THR A 83 -17.82 14.33 -8.47
N LYS A 84 -18.09 15.47 -7.81
CA LYS A 84 -18.99 15.51 -6.63
C LYS A 84 -20.40 14.94 -6.90
N ASN A 85 -20.81 14.88 -8.15
CA ASN A 85 -22.13 14.41 -8.56
C ASN A 85 -22.11 12.95 -9.07
N THR A 86 -20.95 12.29 -9.09
CA THR A 86 -20.84 10.91 -9.54
C THR A 86 -21.61 9.98 -8.60
N THR A 87 -22.54 9.23 -9.17
CA THR A 87 -23.38 8.27 -8.46
C THR A 87 -22.58 7.03 -8.07
N PHE A 88 -23.10 6.27 -7.10
CA PHE A 88 -22.46 5.00 -6.71
C PHE A 88 -22.34 4.01 -7.88
N LYS A 89 -23.34 3.98 -8.76
CA LYS A 89 -23.33 3.10 -9.94
C LYS A 89 -22.20 3.47 -10.89
N GLU A 90 -22.00 4.77 -11.14
CA GLU A 90 -20.91 5.26 -11.98
C GLU A 90 -19.54 4.97 -11.37
N LEU A 91 -19.39 5.05 -10.05
CA LEU A 91 -18.14 4.66 -9.37
C LEU A 91 -17.80 3.18 -9.53
N ILE A 92 -18.79 2.28 -9.55
CA ILE A 92 -18.56 0.85 -9.84
C ILE A 92 -18.11 0.67 -11.28
N VAL A 93 -18.79 1.33 -12.23
CA VAL A 93 -18.40 1.27 -13.66
C VAL A 93 -16.98 1.78 -13.84
N LEU A 94 -16.59 2.85 -13.13
CA LEU A 94 -15.23 3.37 -13.14
C LEU A 94 -14.22 2.36 -12.54
N ALA A 95 -14.60 1.62 -11.50
CA ALA A 95 -13.75 0.56 -10.94
C ALA A 95 -13.51 -0.56 -11.98
N ASP A 96 -14.56 -0.97 -12.68
CA ASP A 96 -14.49 -1.98 -13.73
C ASP A 96 -13.64 -1.48 -14.92
N GLU A 97 -13.74 -0.20 -15.27
CA GLU A 97 -12.90 0.41 -16.31
C GLU A 97 -11.42 0.41 -15.92
N VAL A 98 -11.09 0.77 -14.68
CA VAL A 98 -9.69 0.73 -14.20
C VAL A 98 -9.15 -0.71 -14.17
N LEU A 99 -9.96 -1.68 -13.74
CA LEU A 99 -9.60 -3.10 -13.80
C LEU A 99 -9.34 -3.57 -15.22
N LEU A 100 -10.21 -3.19 -16.16
CA LEU A 100 -10.06 -3.50 -17.58
C LEU A 100 -8.78 -2.86 -18.14
N GLN A 101 -8.52 -1.59 -17.84
CA GLN A 101 -7.32 -0.89 -18.29
C GLN A 101 -6.03 -1.52 -17.74
N ALA A 102 -6.03 -2.01 -16.50
CA ALA A 102 -4.89 -2.71 -15.92
C ALA A 102 -4.57 -3.99 -16.67
N VAL A 103 -5.59 -4.82 -16.91
CA VAL A 103 -5.43 -6.10 -17.63
C VAL A 103 -5.09 -5.84 -19.09
N LYS A 104 -5.81 -4.93 -19.76
CA LYS A 104 -5.57 -4.54 -21.15
C LYS A 104 -4.17 -3.97 -21.33
N GLY A 105 -3.71 -3.10 -20.44
CA GLY A 105 -2.38 -2.50 -20.52
C GLY A 105 -1.25 -3.53 -20.52
N ILE A 106 -1.35 -4.59 -19.70
CA ILE A 106 -0.35 -5.68 -19.69
C ILE A 106 -0.56 -6.60 -20.89
N ALA A 107 -1.81 -6.98 -21.16
CA ALA A 107 -2.13 -7.92 -22.22
C ALA A 107 -1.77 -7.37 -23.60
N ASP A 108 -1.97 -6.07 -23.84
CA ASP A 108 -1.61 -5.42 -25.10
C ASP A 108 -0.08 -5.35 -25.27
N LEU A 109 0.68 -5.12 -24.20
CA LEU A 109 2.16 -5.16 -24.27
C LEU A 109 2.70 -6.54 -24.68
N ILE A 110 1.96 -7.61 -24.40
CA ILE A 110 2.38 -8.98 -24.68
C ILE A 110 1.80 -9.50 -26.01
N MET A 111 0.54 -9.15 -26.31
CA MET A 111 -0.21 -9.71 -27.44
C MET A 111 -0.24 -8.79 -28.66
N SER A 112 0.03 -7.49 -28.51
CA SER A 112 -0.08 -6.59 -29.65
C SER A 112 1.05 -6.87 -30.64
N ASN A 113 0.68 -6.97 -31.92
CA ASN A 113 1.63 -6.89 -33.03
C ASN A 113 2.12 -5.44 -33.20
N GLY A 114 2.59 -4.80 -32.12
CA GLY A 114 3.16 -3.46 -32.15
C GLY A 114 4.44 -3.42 -33.00
N PHE A 115 4.75 -2.26 -33.57
CA PHE A 115 5.96 -2.07 -34.40
C PHE A 115 7.27 -2.25 -33.62
N ILE A 116 7.20 -2.19 -32.29
CA ILE A 116 8.30 -2.42 -31.35
C ILE A 116 7.76 -3.40 -30.30
N ASN A 117 8.07 -4.68 -30.48
CA ASN A 117 7.59 -5.77 -29.64
C ASN A 117 8.61 -6.05 -28.54
N LEU A 118 8.14 -6.11 -27.29
CA LEU A 118 8.86 -6.79 -26.22
C LEU A 118 8.56 -8.29 -26.33
N ASP A 119 9.56 -9.14 -26.11
CA ASP A 119 9.26 -10.56 -26.05
C ASP A 119 8.53 -10.91 -24.74
N PHE A 120 7.71 -11.96 -24.76
CA PHE A 120 7.00 -12.40 -23.56
C PHE A 120 7.98 -12.76 -22.43
N ALA A 121 9.19 -13.20 -22.74
CA ALA A 121 10.17 -13.58 -21.73
C ALA A 121 10.67 -12.36 -20.93
N ASP A 122 10.82 -11.22 -21.58
CA ASP A 122 11.18 -9.93 -20.98
C ASP A 122 10.10 -9.45 -20.02
N VAL A 123 8.83 -9.41 -20.48
CA VAL A 123 7.71 -9.03 -19.61
C VAL A 123 7.55 -10.01 -18.46
N LYS A 124 7.70 -11.31 -18.72
CA LYS A 124 7.66 -12.34 -17.69
C LYS A 124 8.74 -12.14 -16.64
N LYS A 125 10.00 -11.91 -17.05
CA LYS A 125 11.12 -11.68 -16.13
C LYS A 125 10.89 -10.48 -15.20
N VAL A 126 10.23 -9.44 -15.71
CA VAL A 126 9.95 -8.21 -14.95
C VAL A 126 8.79 -8.39 -14.01
N MET A 127 7.79 -9.18 -14.39
CA MET A 127 6.59 -9.39 -13.56
C MET A 127 6.74 -10.58 -12.61
N GLU A 128 7.70 -11.47 -12.85
CA GLU A 128 8.05 -12.57 -11.96
C GLU A 128 8.59 -12.03 -10.62
N GLN A 129 7.93 -12.41 -9.52
CA GLN A 129 8.38 -12.15 -8.14
C GLN A 129 8.52 -10.67 -7.71
N MET A 130 7.91 -9.73 -8.42
CA MET A 130 7.94 -8.31 -8.05
C MET A 130 6.97 -7.92 -6.92
N GLY A 131 6.06 -8.82 -6.55
CA GLY A 131 5.15 -8.57 -5.43
C GLY A 131 4.13 -7.49 -5.76
N THR A 132 4.15 -6.36 -5.05
CA THR A 132 3.15 -5.30 -5.23
C THR A 132 3.49 -4.41 -6.43
N ALA A 133 2.47 -4.09 -7.21
CA ALA A 133 2.55 -3.14 -8.31
C ALA A 133 1.46 -2.06 -8.18
N ILE A 134 1.75 -0.89 -8.76
CA ILE A 134 0.82 0.23 -8.85
C ILE A 134 0.64 0.63 -10.31
N MET A 135 -0.52 1.18 -10.61
CA MET A 135 -0.89 1.58 -11.97
C MET A 135 -1.30 3.03 -11.98
N GLY A 136 -0.81 3.75 -13.00
CA GLY A 136 -1.24 5.09 -13.37
C GLY A 136 -1.74 5.11 -14.80
N THR A 137 -2.68 5.99 -15.11
CA THR A 137 -3.16 6.20 -16.48
C THR A 137 -3.44 7.68 -16.69
N GLY A 138 -3.05 8.18 -17.85
CA GLY A 138 -3.28 9.54 -18.31
C GLY A 138 -3.80 9.56 -19.74
N ARG A 139 -4.64 10.53 -20.06
CA ARG A 139 -5.18 10.77 -21.41
C ARG A 139 -5.05 12.25 -21.74
N SER A 140 -4.55 12.56 -22.93
CA SER A 140 -4.56 13.93 -23.44
C SER A 140 -4.75 13.94 -24.97
N SER A 141 -5.02 15.12 -25.51
CA SER A 141 -5.27 15.39 -26.93
C SER A 141 -4.66 16.75 -27.32
N GLY A 142 -4.39 16.98 -28.61
CA GLY A 142 -3.74 18.20 -29.09
C GLY A 142 -2.21 18.10 -29.18
N GLU A 143 -1.53 19.24 -29.38
CA GLU A 143 -0.10 19.28 -29.74
C GLU A 143 0.83 18.66 -28.68
N ASN A 144 0.53 18.83 -27.38
CA ASN A 144 1.36 18.32 -26.28
C ASN A 144 0.76 17.05 -25.64
N ARG A 145 -0.06 16.29 -26.38
CA ARG A 145 -0.81 15.16 -25.83
C ARG A 145 0.09 14.09 -25.20
N ALA A 146 1.32 13.91 -25.70
CA ALA A 146 2.28 12.96 -25.15
C ALA A 146 2.80 13.35 -23.76
N ALA A 147 3.44 14.52 -23.63
CA ALA A 147 3.91 15.00 -22.33
C ALA A 147 2.78 15.13 -21.29
N GLU A 148 1.62 15.63 -21.69
CA GLU A 148 0.49 15.80 -20.76
C GLU A 148 -0.09 14.46 -20.32
N ALA A 149 -0.23 13.48 -21.23
CA ALA A 149 -0.69 12.14 -20.86
C ALA A 149 0.32 11.44 -19.94
N ALA A 150 1.62 11.61 -20.19
CA ALA A 150 2.68 11.06 -19.34
C ALA A 150 2.64 11.69 -17.93
N GLN A 151 2.51 13.01 -17.86
CA GLN A 151 2.34 13.74 -16.60
C GLN A 151 1.11 13.28 -15.81
N GLN A 152 -0.02 13.09 -16.48
CA GLN A 152 -1.23 12.58 -15.83
C GLN A 152 -1.05 11.13 -15.34
N ALA A 153 -0.34 10.29 -16.10
CA ALA A 153 -0.12 8.90 -15.73
C ALA A 153 0.71 8.78 -14.45
N ILE A 154 1.80 9.53 -14.31
CA ILE A 154 2.66 9.51 -13.11
C ILE A 154 2.04 10.21 -11.89
N ASN A 155 1.09 11.13 -12.12
CA ASN A 155 0.37 11.84 -11.06
C ASN A 155 -1.03 11.24 -10.84
N SER A 156 -1.28 10.04 -11.34
CA SER A 156 -2.59 9.42 -11.28
C SER A 156 -3.02 9.18 -9.83
N PRO A 157 -4.27 9.49 -9.45
CA PRO A 157 -4.79 9.23 -8.10
C PRO A 157 -4.71 7.75 -7.67
N LEU A 158 -4.54 6.84 -8.63
CA LEU A 158 -4.43 5.40 -8.42
C LEU A 158 -3.08 4.96 -7.82
N LEU A 159 -2.04 5.79 -7.91
CA LEU A 159 -0.69 5.50 -7.41
C LEU A 159 -0.56 5.61 -5.87
N GLU A 160 -1.67 5.77 -5.15
CA GLU A 160 -1.71 6.03 -3.70
C GLU A 160 -0.76 7.19 -3.29
N ASP A 161 -0.06 7.08 -2.15
CA ASP A 161 0.98 8.02 -1.72
C ASP A 161 2.38 7.42 -2.04
N ILE A 162 2.44 6.56 -3.07
CA ILE A 162 3.61 5.79 -3.45
C ILE A 162 4.18 6.41 -4.73
N SER A 163 5.38 6.98 -4.61
CA SER A 163 6.13 7.46 -5.77
C SER A 163 6.60 6.30 -6.63
N ILE A 164 6.50 6.46 -7.96
CA ILE A 164 7.07 5.53 -8.95
C ILE A 164 8.61 5.51 -8.93
N SER A 165 9.24 6.51 -8.29
CA SER A 165 10.69 6.63 -8.17
C SER A 165 11.38 5.46 -7.46
N GLY A 166 10.64 4.61 -6.73
CA GLY A 166 11.17 3.44 -6.05
C GLY A 166 10.93 2.11 -6.78
N ALA A 167 10.44 2.14 -8.01
CA ALA A 167 10.12 0.95 -8.78
C ALA A 167 11.39 0.32 -9.37
N LYS A 168 11.49 -1.01 -9.31
CA LYS A 168 12.59 -1.79 -9.92
C LYS A 168 12.33 -2.10 -11.39
N GLY A 169 11.05 -2.17 -11.76
CA GLY A 169 10.61 -2.42 -13.13
C GLY A 169 9.42 -1.55 -13.48
N LEU A 170 9.41 -1.01 -14.69
CA LEU A 170 8.38 -0.14 -15.20
C LEU A 170 7.85 -0.66 -16.54
N LEU A 171 6.54 -0.85 -16.64
CA LEU A 171 5.84 -1.17 -17.88
C LEU A 171 5.07 0.07 -18.33
N MET A 172 5.31 0.55 -19.54
CA MET A 172 4.67 1.71 -20.15
C MET A 172 3.95 1.30 -21.43
N ASN A 173 2.63 1.44 -21.46
CA ASN A 173 1.84 1.21 -22.66
C ASN A 173 1.34 2.55 -23.21
N ILE A 174 1.71 2.87 -24.44
CA ILE A 174 1.24 4.06 -25.16
C ILE A 174 0.19 3.59 -26.16
N THR A 175 -1.04 4.08 -26.03
CA THR A 175 -2.15 3.75 -26.93
C THR A 175 -2.66 5.03 -27.58
N GLY A 176 -2.85 5.00 -28.89
CA GLY A 176 -3.46 6.11 -29.61
C GLY A 176 -3.61 5.83 -31.10
N PRO A 177 -4.01 6.82 -31.91
CA PRO A 177 -4.25 6.65 -33.33
C PRO A 177 -2.99 6.26 -34.13
N SER A 178 -3.18 5.75 -35.35
CA SER A 178 -2.08 5.42 -36.27
C SER A 178 -1.20 6.61 -36.68
N ASP A 179 -1.56 7.85 -36.29
CA ASP A 179 -0.79 9.06 -36.55
C ASP A 179 0.24 9.41 -35.47
N ILE A 180 0.37 8.58 -34.42
CA ILE A 180 1.40 8.75 -33.38
C ILE A 180 2.78 8.85 -34.04
N THR A 181 3.48 9.93 -33.71
CA THR A 181 4.83 10.21 -34.18
C THR A 181 5.89 9.64 -33.23
N MET A 182 7.09 9.42 -33.75
CA MET A 182 8.22 9.00 -32.92
C MET A 182 8.60 10.08 -31.88
N GLU A 183 8.39 11.36 -32.19
CA GLU A 183 8.67 12.48 -31.29
C GLU A 183 7.77 12.42 -30.06
N GLU A 184 6.48 12.14 -30.24
CA GLU A 184 5.52 11.95 -29.13
C GLU A 184 5.91 10.75 -28.24
N VAL A 185 6.33 9.65 -28.85
CA VAL A 185 6.79 8.46 -28.10
C VAL A 185 8.06 8.77 -27.29
N ASP A 186 9.02 9.48 -27.89
CA ASP A 186 10.28 9.86 -27.23
C ASP A 186 10.04 10.86 -26.09
N GLU A 187 9.15 11.83 -26.28
CA GLU A 187 8.76 12.81 -25.26
C GLU A 187 8.12 12.12 -24.05
N ALA A 188 7.13 11.25 -24.29
CA ALA A 188 6.47 10.47 -23.24
C ALA A 188 7.46 9.56 -22.48
N SER A 189 8.32 8.84 -23.22
CA SER A 189 9.30 7.94 -22.63
C SER A 189 10.35 8.68 -21.81
N SER A 190 10.84 9.81 -22.31
CA SER A 190 11.85 10.61 -21.61
C SER A 190 11.28 11.20 -20.33
N TYR A 191 10.06 11.73 -20.39
CA TYR A 191 9.37 12.29 -19.23
C TYR A 191 9.22 11.27 -18.09
N ILE A 192 8.77 10.05 -18.41
CA ILE A 192 8.58 9.01 -17.39
C ILE A 192 9.94 8.48 -16.88
N LYS A 193 10.94 8.38 -17.76
CA LYS A 193 12.30 7.95 -17.41
C LYS A 193 12.96 8.88 -16.38
N ASP A 194 12.72 10.18 -16.48
CA ASP A 194 13.27 11.17 -15.55
C ASP A 194 12.66 11.08 -14.13
N GLU A 195 11.49 10.43 -13.99
CA GLU A 195 10.74 10.30 -12.73
C GLU A 195 10.94 8.94 -12.04
N VAL A 196 11.62 7.98 -12.70
CA VAL A 196 11.96 6.67 -12.15
C VAL A 196 13.44 6.55 -11.81
N ASP A 197 13.79 5.54 -11.02
CA ASP A 197 15.19 5.28 -10.69
C ASP A 197 16.00 4.94 -11.96
N ASN A 198 17.25 5.42 -12.04
CA ASN A 198 18.14 5.13 -13.16
C ASN A 198 18.48 3.64 -13.30
N GLU A 199 18.35 2.87 -12.21
CA GLU A 199 18.55 1.42 -12.21
C GLU A 199 17.27 0.64 -12.55
N ALA A 200 16.12 1.30 -12.75
CA ALA A 200 14.87 0.63 -13.11
C ALA A 200 14.91 0.09 -14.54
N GLU A 201 14.53 -1.17 -14.72
CA GLU A 201 14.34 -1.73 -16.06
C GLU A 201 13.01 -1.19 -16.64
N ILE A 202 13.07 -0.47 -17.78
CA ILE A 202 11.91 0.16 -18.42
C ILE A 202 11.53 -0.61 -19.68
N PHE A 203 10.26 -1.00 -19.73
CA PHE A 203 9.62 -1.73 -20.81
C PHE A 203 8.52 -0.88 -21.37
N TRP A 204 8.51 -0.66 -22.67
CA TRP A 204 7.50 0.14 -23.32
C TRP A 204 6.97 -0.51 -24.58
N GLY A 205 5.71 -0.25 -24.88
CA GLY A 205 5.05 -0.69 -26.09
C GLY A 205 4.08 0.37 -26.61
N VAL A 206 3.83 0.31 -27.92
CA VAL A 206 2.93 1.22 -28.62
C VAL A 206 1.83 0.41 -29.29
N VAL A 207 0.59 0.79 -29.01
CA VAL A 207 -0.62 0.16 -29.50
C VAL A 207 -1.41 1.17 -30.32
N PHE A 208 -1.73 0.81 -31.56
CA PHE A 208 -2.53 1.66 -32.44
C PHE A 208 -4.02 1.34 -32.28
N ASP A 209 -4.82 2.34 -31.93
CA ASP A 209 -6.28 2.28 -31.83
C ASP A 209 -6.91 3.52 -32.48
N ASP A 210 -7.32 3.38 -33.75
CA ASP A 210 -7.91 4.47 -34.54
C ASP A 210 -9.30 4.92 -34.01
N ASN A 211 -9.89 4.19 -33.07
CA ASN A 211 -11.16 4.60 -32.44
C ASN A 211 -10.96 5.73 -31.42
N MET A 212 -9.72 6.03 -31.05
CA MET A 212 -9.37 7.07 -30.06
C MET A 212 -9.37 8.49 -30.63
N GLY A 213 -9.53 8.66 -31.96
CA GLY A 213 -9.51 9.98 -32.58
C GLY A 213 -8.14 10.65 -32.43
N ASP A 214 -8.09 11.82 -31.77
CA ASP A 214 -6.86 12.58 -31.50
C ASP A 214 -6.32 12.36 -30.07
N GLU A 215 -6.89 11.41 -29.33
CA GLU A 215 -6.46 11.12 -27.96
C GLU A 215 -5.26 10.18 -27.92
N LEU A 216 -4.30 10.51 -27.06
CA LEU A 216 -3.22 9.63 -26.63
C LEU A 216 -3.47 9.20 -25.18
N GLN A 217 -3.44 7.89 -24.92
CA GLN A 217 -3.50 7.32 -23.59
C GLN A 217 -2.15 6.70 -23.23
N ILE A 218 -1.64 7.01 -22.04
CA ILE A 218 -0.45 6.37 -21.49
C ILE A 218 -0.84 5.65 -20.19
N THR A 219 -0.52 4.37 -20.13
CA THR A 219 -0.69 3.54 -18.93
C THR A 219 0.68 3.12 -18.43
N VAL A 220 0.95 3.40 -17.15
CA VAL A 220 2.21 3.07 -16.48
C VAL A 220 1.93 2.09 -15.37
N ILE A 221 2.69 0.99 -15.31
CA ILE A 221 2.62 -0.02 -14.25
C ILE A 221 4.01 -0.15 -13.65
N ALA A 222 4.12 0.26 -12.40
CA ALA A 222 5.37 0.25 -11.66
C ALA A 222 5.38 -0.93 -10.69
N THR A 223 6.43 -1.75 -10.77
CA THR A 223 6.58 -3.04 -10.07
C THR A 223 7.81 -3.03 -9.16
N GLY A 224 7.83 -3.90 -8.16
CA GLY A 224 8.97 -4.02 -7.24
C GLY A 224 9.08 -2.84 -6.27
N ILE A 225 7.96 -2.17 -5.98
CA ILE A 225 7.93 -1.05 -5.04
C ILE A 225 7.82 -1.61 -3.63
N ASP A 226 8.97 -1.90 -3.04
CA ASP A 226 9.10 -2.45 -1.68
C ASP A 226 8.90 -1.38 -0.59
N LYS A 227 7.82 -0.60 -0.70
CA LYS A 227 7.18 -0.05 0.49
C LYS A 227 5.97 -0.90 0.75
N ASP A 228 6.11 -1.82 1.67
CA ASP A 228 4.96 -2.38 2.37
C ASP A 228 4.61 -1.40 3.51
N PRO A 229 3.69 -0.42 3.31
CA PRO A 229 3.27 0.46 4.39
C PRO A 229 2.61 -0.31 5.55
N TYR A 230 2.33 -1.60 5.36
CA TYR A 230 1.72 -2.49 6.34
C TYR A 230 2.75 -3.43 7.01
N SER A 231 4.04 -3.41 6.61
CA SER A 231 5.09 -4.20 7.27
C SER A 231 5.50 -3.70 8.66
N LYS A 232 4.97 -2.56 9.11
CA LYS A 232 5.04 -2.17 10.54
C LYS A 232 4.04 -2.96 11.39
N ILE A 233 3.95 -4.27 11.17
CA ILE A 233 3.55 -5.17 12.24
C ILE A 233 4.80 -5.27 13.11
N VAL A 234 4.79 -4.58 14.24
CA VAL A 234 5.73 -4.90 15.33
C VAL A 234 5.53 -6.39 15.57
N LYS A 235 6.50 -7.22 15.19
CA LYS A 235 6.52 -8.62 15.64
C LYS A 235 6.56 -8.51 17.16
N LEU A 236 5.41 -8.71 17.82
CA LEU A 236 5.44 -8.99 19.24
C LEU A 236 6.34 -10.20 19.36
N ARG A 237 7.43 -10.04 20.09
CA ARG A 237 8.36 -11.11 20.36
C ARG A 237 7.54 -12.29 20.89
N ASP A 238 7.69 -13.45 20.26
CA ASP A 238 7.05 -14.68 20.75
C ASP A 238 7.53 -14.89 22.19
N VAL A 239 6.56 -14.87 23.12
CA VAL A 239 6.81 -15.12 24.54
C VAL A 239 7.22 -16.58 24.66
N THR A 240 8.38 -16.86 25.26
CA THR A 240 8.77 -18.25 25.51
C THR A 240 7.85 -18.84 26.59
N PRO A 241 7.63 -20.16 26.63
CA PRO A 241 6.84 -20.79 27.70
C PRO A 241 7.34 -20.46 29.12
N GLU A 242 8.64 -20.20 29.26
CA GLU A 242 9.26 -19.75 30.51
C GLU A 242 8.90 -18.29 30.86
N GLU A 243 8.63 -17.44 29.87
CA GLU A 243 8.18 -16.05 30.05
C GLU A 243 6.66 -15.94 30.26
N GLU A 244 5.88 -16.97 29.93
CA GLU A 244 4.44 -17.05 30.27
C GLU A 244 4.18 -17.34 31.76
N GLU A 245 5.10 -18.05 32.43
CA GLU A 245 4.99 -18.35 33.86
C GLU A 245 5.41 -17.17 34.77
N ASP A 246 6.15 -16.19 34.24
CA ASP A 246 6.64 -15.05 35.01
C ASP A 246 5.51 -14.01 35.18
N THR A 247 5.01 -13.84 36.39
CA THR A 247 3.98 -12.84 36.72
C THR A 247 4.47 -11.45 36.33
N TRP A 248 3.68 -10.74 35.51
CA TRP A 248 3.98 -9.44 34.93
C TRP A 248 4.24 -8.38 36.02
N THR A 249 5.46 -8.35 36.55
CA THR A 249 5.89 -7.41 37.58
C THR A 249 6.86 -6.41 36.96
N VAL A 250 6.61 -5.12 37.22
CA VAL A 250 7.51 -4.05 36.77
C VAL A 250 8.80 -4.14 37.58
N LYS A 251 9.89 -4.58 36.96
CA LYS A 251 11.23 -4.62 37.55
C LYS A 251 11.92 -3.28 37.29
N LEU A 252 12.37 -2.57 38.33
CA LEU A 252 13.34 -1.48 38.20
C LEU A 252 14.69 -1.97 38.72
N ASN A 253 15.75 -1.77 37.94
CA ASN A 253 17.13 -2.16 38.29
C ASN A 253 17.28 -3.64 38.71
N GLY A 254 16.44 -4.54 38.21
CA GLY A 254 16.52 -5.97 38.49
C GLY A 254 15.83 -6.42 39.79
N GLU A 255 15.27 -5.49 40.56
CA GLU A 255 14.43 -5.79 41.72
C GLU A 255 12.95 -5.61 41.36
N SER A 256 12.12 -6.58 41.75
CA SER A 256 10.67 -6.50 41.59
C SER A 256 10.13 -5.42 42.52
N ILE A 257 9.48 -4.40 41.96
CA ILE A 257 8.73 -3.42 42.76
C ILE A 257 7.40 -4.06 43.14
N ASP A 258 6.96 -3.75 44.36
CA ASP A 258 5.76 -4.24 45.06
C ASP A 258 4.60 -4.71 44.17
N PRO A 259 3.89 -5.77 44.57
CA PRO A 259 2.80 -6.34 43.78
C PRO A 259 1.71 -5.29 43.52
N LEU A 260 1.69 -4.74 42.30
CA LEU A 260 0.66 -3.81 41.85
C LEU A 260 -0.70 -4.49 41.67
N ASP A 261 -0.71 -5.83 41.71
CA ASP A 261 -1.90 -6.68 41.60
C ASP A 261 -2.81 -6.64 42.84
N ILE A 262 -2.35 -6.04 43.94
CA ILE A 262 -3.15 -5.88 45.17
C ILE A 262 -3.80 -4.50 45.16
N PRO A 263 -5.13 -4.39 45.36
CA PRO A 263 -5.82 -3.11 45.47
C PRO A 263 -5.15 -2.17 46.48
N THR A 264 -5.03 -0.89 46.14
CA THR A 264 -4.31 0.12 46.94
C THR A 264 -4.73 0.17 48.42
N TYR A 265 -5.99 -0.15 48.73
CA TYR A 265 -6.48 -0.13 50.12
C TYR A 265 -5.88 -1.25 51.00
N GLN A 266 -5.50 -2.39 50.41
CA GLN A 266 -4.89 -3.52 51.13
C GLN A 266 -3.40 -3.33 51.37
N ARG A 267 -2.73 -2.49 50.57
CA ARG A 267 -1.31 -2.15 50.77
C ARG A 267 -1.07 -1.24 51.99
N LEU A 268 -2.09 -0.50 52.41
CA LEU A 268 -1.98 0.48 53.49
C LEU A 268 -2.07 -0.14 54.90
N GLU A 269 -2.45 -1.42 55.03
CA GLU A 269 -2.57 -2.09 56.33
C GLU A 269 -1.24 -2.67 56.84
N GLU A 270 -0.24 -2.88 55.97
CA GLU A 270 1.03 -3.54 56.33
C GLU A 270 2.16 -2.59 56.73
N GLU A 271 2.05 -1.28 56.49
CA GLU A 271 3.07 -0.31 56.93
C GLU A 271 2.87 0.11 58.40
N SER A 272 3.21 -0.79 59.33
CA SER A 272 3.55 -0.37 60.70
C SER A 272 4.88 0.40 60.66
N TYR A 273 4.78 1.74 60.70
CA TYR A 273 5.91 2.68 60.81
C TYR A 273 6.95 2.24 61.85
N SER A 274 8.17 1.93 61.40
CA SER A 274 9.38 2.09 62.21
C SER A 274 10.09 3.39 61.79
N PRO A 275 10.33 4.36 62.69
CA PRO A 275 11.01 5.59 62.32
C PRO A 275 12.49 5.32 62.06
N MET A 276 12.96 5.53 60.82
CA MET A 276 14.39 5.52 60.47
C MET A 276 15.06 6.85 60.85
N ASN A 277 16.27 6.74 61.41
CA ASN A 277 17.12 7.84 61.85
C ASN A 277 17.48 8.83 60.72
N MET A 278 17.35 10.11 61.03
CA MET A 278 17.51 11.24 60.11
C MET A 278 18.95 11.80 60.14
N GLU A 279 19.98 10.98 59.95
CA GLU A 279 21.38 11.45 59.99
C GLU A 279 22.27 11.11 58.78
N GLU A 280 21.79 10.41 57.75
CA GLU A 280 22.64 10.01 56.60
C GLU A 280 22.11 10.43 55.23
N LEU A 281 21.62 11.67 55.07
CA LEU A 281 21.32 12.23 53.75
C LEU A 281 21.71 13.70 53.64
N ASP A 282 22.97 14.00 53.98
CA ASP A 282 23.57 15.30 53.71
C ASP A 282 24.90 15.10 52.98
N ARG A 283 24.81 14.80 51.67
CA ARG A 283 25.81 15.17 50.65
C ARG A 283 25.28 14.87 49.25
N ASP A 284 25.27 15.92 48.44
CA ASP A 284 25.14 15.92 46.98
C ASP A 284 23.78 15.58 46.35
N LYS A 285 22.96 16.63 46.19
CA LYS A 285 22.52 17.13 44.85
C LYS A 285 21.47 18.25 44.99
N LYS A 286 21.87 19.39 45.56
CA LYS A 286 21.14 20.66 45.40
C LYS A 286 21.40 21.21 43.99
N GLY A 287 20.47 21.03 43.06
CA GLY A 287 20.59 21.68 41.75
C GLY A 287 19.37 21.59 40.84
N ILE A 288 18.65 20.46 40.82
CA ILE A 288 17.72 20.18 39.70
C ILE A 288 16.24 20.16 40.14
N PHE A 289 15.94 19.80 41.38
CA PHE A 289 14.56 19.55 41.82
C PHE A 289 13.70 20.78 42.17
N LYS A 290 14.26 22.00 42.18
CA LYS A 290 13.51 23.20 42.62
C LYS A 290 12.61 23.84 41.55
N ARG A 291 12.52 23.27 40.33
CA ARG A 291 11.78 23.90 39.22
C ARG A 291 10.49 23.19 38.78
N VAL A 292 10.13 22.03 39.36
CA VAL A 292 9.03 21.20 38.82
C VAL A 292 7.88 20.92 39.80
N LEU A 293 7.94 21.36 41.07
CA LEU A 293 6.86 21.10 42.04
C LEU A 293 6.31 22.40 42.62
N SER A 294 5.44 23.09 41.86
CA SER A 294 4.32 23.83 42.46
C SER A 294 3.09 22.94 42.37
N LYS A 295 2.46 22.69 43.51
CA LYS A 295 1.60 21.54 43.78
C LYS A 295 0.09 21.88 43.73
N ASP A 296 -0.31 22.91 42.98
CA ASP A 296 -1.67 23.47 43.04
C ASP A 296 -2.44 23.47 41.71
N SER A 297 -2.26 22.47 40.83
CA SER A 297 -2.98 22.50 39.53
C SER A 297 -3.47 21.18 38.95
N LEU A 298 -3.74 20.17 39.78
CA LEU A 298 -4.13 18.84 39.30
C LEU A 298 -5.59 18.42 39.56
N ASP A 299 -6.44 19.29 40.13
CA ASP A 299 -7.84 18.92 40.43
C ASP A 299 -8.87 19.24 39.32
N TYR A 300 -8.43 19.51 38.08
CA TYR A 300 -9.35 19.85 36.98
C TYR A 300 -8.99 19.17 35.65
N PRO A 301 -9.95 18.55 34.93
CA PRO A 301 -9.72 17.93 33.63
C PRO A 301 -9.29 18.92 32.52
N THR A 302 -8.36 18.50 31.66
CA THR A 302 -7.61 19.34 30.71
C THR A 302 -8.45 20.04 29.63
N PHE A 303 -9.65 19.54 29.31
CA PHE A 303 -10.50 20.07 28.23
C PHE A 303 -11.35 21.29 28.62
N LEU A 304 -11.42 21.65 29.91
CA LEU A 304 -12.11 22.87 30.40
C LEU A 304 -11.20 24.11 30.43
N ARG A 305 -9.93 23.99 30.03
CA ARG A 305 -8.92 25.04 30.19
C ARG A 305 -8.79 26.04 29.03
N ALA A 306 -9.52 25.84 27.93
CA ALA A 306 -9.39 26.69 26.73
C ALA A 306 -10.72 27.37 26.37
N LYS A 307 -11.07 28.42 27.13
CA LYS A 307 -11.92 29.57 26.73
C LYS A 307 -11.90 30.64 27.82
N ALA A 308 -10.75 31.31 27.96
CA ALA A 308 -10.60 32.63 28.57
C ALA A 308 -9.16 33.08 28.33
N ASP A 309 -8.92 33.62 27.14
CA ASP A 309 -8.07 34.78 26.81
C ASP A 309 -7.87 34.87 25.30
#